data_AF-A0A2R8F0J5-F1
#
_entry.id   AF-A0A2R8F0J5-F1
#
_cell.length_a   1.000
_cell.length_b   1.000
_cell.length_c   1.000
_cell.angle_alpha   90.00
_cell.angle_beta   90.00
_cell.angle_gamma   90.00
#
_symmetry.space_group_name_H-M   'P 1'
#
loop_
_entity.id
_entity.type
_entity.pdbx_description
1 polymer ?
#
loop_
_entity_poly.entity_id
_entity_poly.type
_entity_poly.pdbx_seq_one_letter_code
_entity_poly.pdbx_strand_id
1 'polypeptide(L)'
;MINDLSLRNDPLPTIQKLIKERYVQAKAIFWAGSVSEGRGTSASDLDFVIVFEEVAHAYREAFIYDGWPIDAFIHDLDTLRYFFEESRTGNGISSLCYMILNGREITNPGVFSENVKTLAQEVLNAGPAIWDQEQINKERFLITDVLDDIKYPAGRDEQIASAACLLEALGQFYFRSQNKWCASGKSIIRYLKSHNPDLALEFTQALESLFQAGHPAALELLVKKILDPYGGLFWNGFRSDAPKESRINEASILPKSIEALERSILDSSVRQSTEQLGKLIADDFLEFDSSGKVYNKQDCIKPDETSRKFVVSDFKIKELSKDVMLATYKITEDGIASLRSSIWQRYGDEWKMIFHQGTKCEVENGHEE
;
A
#
# COMPACT_ATOMS: atom_id res chain seq x y z
N MET A 1 4.65 -21.69 -16.58
CA MET A 1 5.96 -21.74 -15.90
C MET A 1 6.62 -23.06 -16.24
N ILE A 2 7.93 -23.06 -16.52
CA ILE A 2 8.70 -24.30 -16.64
C ILE A 2 8.93 -24.82 -15.21
N ASN A 3 8.31 -25.96 -14.88
CA ASN A 3 8.25 -26.52 -13.53
C ASN A 3 9.45 -27.42 -13.19
N ASP A 4 10.46 -27.45 -14.05
CA ASP A 4 11.69 -28.21 -13.84
C ASP A 4 12.89 -27.27 -14.03
N LEU A 5 13.70 -27.12 -12.98
CA LEU A 5 14.92 -26.31 -13.01
C LEU A 5 15.89 -26.77 -14.09
N SER A 6 15.96 -28.08 -14.35
CA SER A 6 16.88 -28.66 -15.33
C SER A 6 16.49 -28.36 -16.78
N LEU A 7 15.23 -27.95 -17.00
CA LEU A 7 14.70 -27.52 -18.29
C LEU A 7 14.80 -26.00 -18.49
N ARG A 8 15.28 -25.26 -17.48
CA ARG A 8 15.53 -23.82 -17.60
C ARG A 8 16.93 -23.58 -18.15
N ASN A 9 17.07 -22.47 -18.86
CA ASN A 9 18.39 -22.02 -19.29
C ASN A 9 19.26 -21.70 -18.07
N ASP A 10 20.58 -21.81 -18.24
CA ASP A 10 21.55 -21.44 -17.20
C ASP A 10 21.26 -20.01 -16.72
N PRO A 11 21.10 -19.79 -15.39
CA PRO A 11 20.69 -18.50 -14.86
C PRO A 11 21.68 -17.39 -15.25
N LEU A 12 22.99 -17.64 -15.28
CA LEU A 12 23.95 -16.55 -15.49
C LEU A 12 23.89 -15.98 -16.92
N PRO A 13 23.91 -16.79 -18.00
CA PRO A 13 23.64 -16.31 -19.35
C PRO A 13 22.27 -15.64 -19.50
N THR A 14 21.22 -16.19 -18.89
CA THR A 14 19.88 -15.59 -18.90
C THR A 14 19.89 -14.19 -18.27
N ILE A 15 20.54 -14.03 -17.12
CA ILE A 15 20.69 -12.73 -16.42
C ILE A 15 21.46 -11.74 -17.29
N GLN A 16 22.59 -12.15 -17.86
CA GLN A 16 23.40 -11.28 -18.73
C GLN A 16 22.60 -10.80 -19.95
N LYS A 17 21.76 -11.67 -20.52
CA LYS A 17 20.87 -11.32 -21.62
C LYS A 17 19.79 -10.33 -21.15
N LEU A 18 19.14 -10.61 -20.02
CA LEU A 18 18.09 -9.76 -19.43
C LEU A 18 18.58 -8.32 -19.20
N ILE A 19 19.76 -8.18 -18.60
CA ILE A 19 20.33 -6.86 -18.29
C ILE A 19 20.58 -6.06 -19.57
N LYS A 20 21.07 -6.71 -20.63
CA LYS A 20 21.33 -6.07 -21.93
C LYS A 20 20.05 -5.67 -22.67
N GLU A 21 18.92 -6.32 -22.41
CA GLU A 21 17.66 -6.03 -23.09
C GLU A 21 16.79 -5.03 -22.32
N ARG A 22 16.78 -5.09 -20.98
CA ARG A 22 15.84 -4.31 -20.15
C ARG A 22 16.48 -3.30 -19.21
N TYR A 23 17.72 -3.53 -18.76
CA TYR A 23 18.34 -2.76 -17.67
C TYR A 23 19.70 -2.17 -18.06
N VAL A 24 19.86 -1.77 -19.32
CA VAL A 24 21.13 -1.30 -19.91
C VAL A 24 21.70 -0.08 -19.18
N GLN A 25 20.83 0.77 -18.62
CA GLN A 25 21.22 2.00 -17.93
C GLN A 25 21.43 1.82 -16.42
N ALA A 26 21.25 0.62 -15.89
CA ALA A 26 21.46 0.35 -14.47
C ALA A 26 22.93 0.56 -14.09
N LYS A 27 23.15 1.14 -12.92
CA LYS A 27 24.47 1.46 -12.37
C LYS A 27 25.00 0.37 -11.45
N ALA A 28 24.11 -0.34 -10.77
CA ALA A 28 24.45 -1.50 -9.96
C ALA A 28 23.34 -2.56 -10.06
N ILE A 29 23.72 -3.83 -10.15
CA ILE A 29 22.77 -4.96 -10.14
C ILE A 29 23.27 -6.04 -9.21
N PHE A 30 22.44 -6.38 -8.22
CA PHE A 30 22.70 -7.43 -7.23
C PHE A 30 21.73 -8.58 -7.45
N TRP A 31 22.25 -9.76 -7.80
CA TRP A 31 21.49 -11.00 -7.92
C TRP A 31 21.52 -11.75 -6.59
N ALA A 32 20.37 -11.91 -5.96
CA ALA A 32 20.24 -12.52 -4.65
C ALA A 32 19.30 -13.74 -4.68
N GLY A 33 18.96 -14.22 -3.48
CA GLY A 33 17.98 -15.26 -3.28
C GLY A 33 18.52 -16.68 -3.41
N SER A 34 17.60 -17.64 -3.47
CA SER A 34 17.94 -19.05 -3.34
C SER A 34 18.84 -19.57 -4.46
N VAL A 35 18.68 -19.06 -5.68
CA VAL A 35 19.45 -19.53 -6.85
C VAL A 35 20.89 -19.00 -6.81
N SER A 36 21.10 -17.72 -6.44
CA SER A 36 22.46 -17.15 -6.33
C SER A 36 23.30 -17.84 -5.25
N GLU A 37 22.64 -18.37 -4.22
CA GLU A 37 23.28 -19.10 -3.11
C GLU A 37 23.45 -20.61 -3.38
N GLY A 38 23.05 -21.11 -4.56
CA GLY A 38 23.11 -22.55 -4.88
C GLY A 38 22.07 -23.41 -4.15
N ARG A 39 21.03 -22.81 -3.58
CA ARG A 39 19.92 -23.48 -2.86
C ARG A 39 18.60 -23.42 -3.63
N GLY A 40 18.66 -23.17 -4.95
CA GLY A 40 17.49 -23.06 -5.82
C GLY A 40 16.69 -24.36 -5.91
N THR A 41 15.38 -24.23 -6.13
CA THR A 41 14.43 -25.32 -6.37
C THR A 41 13.67 -25.11 -7.68
N SER A 42 12.95 -26.12 -8.17
CA SER A 42 12.09 -26.00 -9.37
C SER A 42 11.07 -24.87 -9.31
N ALA A 43 10.72 -24.43 -8.10
CA ALA A 43 9.82 -23.30 -7.84
C ALA A 43 10.53 -21.96 -7.60
N SER A 44 11.87 -21.92 -7.61
CA SER A 44 12.63 -20.69 -7.34
C SER A 44 12.53 -19.69 -8.49
N ASP A 45 12.49 -18.43 -8.12
CA ASP A 45 12.65 -17.22 -8.93
C ASP A 45 14.11 -16.72 -8.93
N LEU A 46 14.39 -15.74 -9.79
CA LEU A 46 15.62 -14.95 -9.77
C LEU A 46 15.32 -13.57 -9.18
N ASP A 47 15.89 -13.29 -8.01
CA ASP A 47 15.69 -12.04 -7.27
C ASP A 47 16.78 -11.01 -7.59
N PHE A 48 16.39 -9.76 -7.90
CA PHE A 48 17.33 -8.68 -8.20
C PHE A 48 17.05 -7.41 -7.42
N VAL A 49 18.11 -6.74 -6.96
CA VAL A 49 18.08 -5.30 -6.68
C VAL A 49 18.81 -4.59 -7.81
N ILE A 50 18.12 -3.70 -8.51
CA ILE A 50 18.63 -2.96 -9.67
C ILE A 50 18.58 -1.48 -9.32
N VAL A 51 19.75 -0.85 -9.36
CA VAL A 51 19.91 0.55 -8.96
C VAL A 51 20.34 1.39 -10.15
N PHE A 52 19.54 2.39 -10.48
CA PHE A 52 19.83 3.40 -11.50
C PHE A 52 20.41 4.67 -10.86
N GLU A 53 20.92 5.56 -11.70
CA GLU A 53 21.33 6.90 -11.22
C GLU A 53 20.14 7.65 -10.62
N GLU A 54 19.00 7.59 -11.31
CA GLU A 54 17.75 8.25 -10.95
C GLU A 54 16.58 7.45 -11.52
N VAL A 55 15.48 7.37 -10.78
CA VAL A 55 14.20 6.83 -11.26
C VAL A 55 13.06 7.80 -10.96
N ALA A 56 12.02 7.83 -11.81
CA ALA A 56 10.84 8.66 -11.55
C ALA A 56 10.10 8.24 -10.26
N HIS A 57 10.13 6.95 -9.94
CA HIS A 57 9.69 6.35 -8.68
C HIS A 57 10.30 4.95 -8.59
N ALA A 58 10.45 4.43 -7.36
CA ALA A 58 10.79 3.03 -7.16
C ALA A 58 9.62 2.11 -7.47
N TYR A 59 9.91 0.93 -7.99
CA TYR A 59 8.90 -0.08 -8.29
C TYR A 59 9.47 -1.48 -8.18
N ARG A 60 8.58 -2.45 -7.99
CA ARG A 60 8.88 -3.88 -8.06
C ARG A 60 8.15 -4.46 -9.26
N GLU A 61 8.84 -5.23 -10.08
CA GLU A 61 8.21 -5.92 -11.20
C GLU A 61 8.50 -7.41 -11.19
N ALA A 62 7.51 -8.21 -11.58
CA ALA A 62 7.61 -9.64 -11.71
C ALA A 62 7.16 -10.08 -13.11
N PHE A 63 7.98 -10.89 -13.79
CA PHE A 63 7.72 -11.34 -15.16
C PHE A 63 8.44 -12.65 -15.46
N ILE A 64 8.05 -13.31 -16.55
CA ILE A 64 8.77 -14.49 -17.05
C ILE A 64 9.78 -14.05 -18.11
N TYR A 65 11.02 -14.48 -17.97
CA TYR A 65 12.07 -14.23 -18.96
C TYR A 65 12.91 -15.48 -19.16
N ASP A 66 12.98 -15.95 -20.41
CA ASP A 66 13.81 -17.09 -20.79
C ASP A 66 13.58 -18.35 -19.92
N GLY A 67 12.31 -18.57 -19.54
CA GLY A 67 11.89 -19.70 -18.69
C GLY A 67 11.96 -19.45 -17.18
N TRP A 68 12.52 -18.33 -16.74
CA TRP A 68 12.65 -17.96 -15.33
C TRP A 68 11.58 -16.97 -14.88
N PRO A 69 10.93 -17.20 -13.73
CA PRO A 69 10.29 -16.13 -12.98
C PRO A 69 11.35 -15.16 -12.47
N ILE A 70 11.18 -13.88 -12.78
CA ILE A 70 12.02 -12.77 -12.33
C ILE A 70 11.25 -11.97 -11.29
N ASP A 71 11.92 -11.59 -10.21
CA ASP A 71 11.44 -10.65 -9.21
C ASP A 71 12.48 -9.54 -9.03
N ALA A 72 12.19 -8.34 -9.54
CA ALA A 72 13.15 -7.23 -9.59
C ALA A 72 12.68 -6.02 -8.80
N PHE A 73 13.53 -5.53 -7.90
CA PHE A 73 13.35 -4.33 -7.10
C PHE A 73 14.15 -3.19 -7.73
N ILE A 74 13.46 -2.18 -8.25
CA ILE A 74 14.05 -1.08 -9.01
C ILE A 74 14.10 0.18 -8.16
N HIS A 75 15.30 0.73 -8.01
CA HIS A 75 15.56 1.87 -7.16
C HIS A 75 16.61 2.82 -7.73
N ASP A 76 16.71 3.98 -7.11
CA ASP A 76 17.89 4.83 -7.03
C ASP A 76 18.35 4.92 -5.55
N LEU A 77 19.35 5.75 -5.25
CA LEU A 77 19.85 5.88 -3.88
C LEU A 77 18.82 6.48 -2.91
N ASP A 78 18.01 7.45 -3.35
CA ASP A 78 17.07 8.16 -2.48
C ASP A 78 15.86 7.28 -2.13
N THR A 79 15.34 6.55 -3.11
CA THR A 79 14.29 5.56 -2.87
C THR A 79 14.79 4.39 -2.01
N LEU A 80 16.04 3.93 -2.16
CA LEU A 80 16.62 2.96 -1.23
C LEU A 80 16.65 3.49 0.20
N ARG A 81 17.09 4.73 0.42
CA ARG A 81 17.07 5.36 1.76
C ARG A 81 15.68 5.34 2.36
N TYR A 82 14.66 5.70 1.57
CA TYR A 82 13.27 5.67 2.00
C TYR A 82 12.84 4.27 2.46
N PHE A 83 13.02 3.24 1.62
CA PHE A 83 12.59 1.87 1.98
C PHE A 83 13.41 1.24 3.10
N PHE A 84 14.68 1.63 3.25
CA PHE A 84 15.48 1.25 4.40
C PHE A 84 14.94 1.85 5.70
N GLU A 85 14.55 3.12 5.71
CA GLU A 85 13.99 3.77 6.88
C GLU A 85 12.57 3.27 7.22
N GLU A 86 11.74 3.04 6.21
CA GLU A 86 10.42 2.39 6.36
C GLU A 86 10.56 0.98 6.95
N SER A 87 11.54 0.21 6.49
CA SER A 87 11.83 -1.10 7.10
C SER A 87 12.29 -0.94 8.55
N ARG A 88 13.22 -0.03 8.81
CA ARG A 88 13.78 0.21 10.14
C ARG A 88 12.70 0.56 11.15
N THR A 89 11.81 1.49 10.80
CA THR A 89 10.76 2.02 11.69
C THR A 89 9.51 1.15 11.71
N GLY A 90 9.20 0.48 10.60
CA GLY A 90 8.05 -0.40 10.43
C GLY A 90 8.33 -1.83 10.87
N ASN A 91 8.38 -2.75 9.90
CA ASN A 91 8.42 -4.20 10.14
C ASN A 91 9.76 -4.74 10.64
N GLY A 92 10.87 -4.01 10.44
CA GLY A 92 12.21 -4.42 10.83
C GLY A 92 12.77 -5.57 10.00
N ILE A 93 12.41 -5.67 8.72
CA ILE A 93 12.88 -6.70 7.78
C ILE A 93 13.99 -6.14 6.88
N SER A 94 15.22 -6.65 7.03
CA SER A 94 16.39 -6.14 6.30
C SER A 94 16.70 -6.85 4.98
N SER A 95 15.70 -7.45 4.33
CA SER A 95 15.91 -8.25 3.11
C SER A 95 16.62 -7.49 2.00
N LEU A 96 16.22 -6.25 1.70
CA LEU A 96 16.89 -5.44 0.66
C LEU A 96 18.37 -5.18 1.00
N CYS A 97 18.70 -4.86 2.26
CA CYS A 97 20.08 -4.69 2.70
C CYS A 97 20.90 -5.97 2.49
N TYR A 98 20.34 -7.13 2.91
CA TYR A 98 20.99 -8.42 2.73
C TYR A 98 21.16 -8.81 1.25
N MET A 99 20.17 -8.51 0.40
CA MET A 99 20.28 -8.76 -1.05
C MET A 99 21.40 -7.94 -1.69
N ILE A 100 21.60 -6.70 -1.26
CA ILE A 100 22.68 -5.84 -1.76
C ILE A 100 24.05 -6.28 -1.27
N LEU A 101 24.16 -6.62 0.03
CA LEU A 101 25.45 -6.93 0.66
C LEU A 101 25.95 -8.34 0.34
N ASN A 102 25.04 -9.32 0.29
CA ASN A 102 25.37 -10.73 0.08
C ASN A 102 25.03 -11.23 -1.33
N GLY A 103 24.26 -10.47 -2.10
CA GLY A 103 23.95 -10.80 -3.48
C GLY A 103 25.19 -10.76 -4.36
N ARG A 104 25.18 -11.59 -5.40
CA ARG A 104 26.21 -11.57 -6.44
C ARG A 104 26.02 -10.32 -7.29
N GLU A 105 26.99 -9.42 -7.24
CA GLU A 105 27.02 -8.27 -8.14
C GLU A 105 27.25 -8.73 -9.59
N ILE A 106 26.35 -8.34 -10.49
CA ILE A 106 26.39 -8.72 -11.91
C ILE A 106 27.06 -7.64 -12.76
N THR A 107 26.91 -6.38 -12.36
CA THR A 107 27.67 -5.26 -12.91
C THR A 107 29.13 -5.34 -12.49
N ASN A 108 30.02 -4.67 -13.23
CA ASN A 108 31.40 -4.52 -12.77
C ASN A 108 31.42 -3.63 -11.52
N PRO A 109 32.03 -4.06 -10.40
CA PRO A 109 32.11 -3.25 -9.20
C PRO A 109 32.77 -1.89 -9.45
N GLY A 110 32.20 -0.84 -8.86
CA GLY A 110 32.68 0.52 -9.02
C GLY A 110 32.19 1.44 -7.90
N VAL A 111 32.55 2.72 -7.99
CA VAL A 111 32.23 3.72 -6.93
C VAL A 111 30.72 3.76 -6.64
N PHE A 112 29.88 3.67 -7.66
CA PHE A 112 28.43 3.70 -7.49
C PHE A 112 27.92 2.49 -6.70
N SER A 113 28.29 1.26 -7.08
CA SER A 113 27.84 0.06 -6.37
C SER A 113 28.40 -0.05 -4.96
N GLU A 114 29.62 0.43 -4.73
CA GLU A 114 30.20 0.56 -3.38
C GLU A 114 29.44 1.58 -2.51
N ASN A 115 28.96 2.69 -3.08
CA ASN A 115 28.09 3.61 -2.34
C ASN A 115 26.76 2.96 -1.95
N VAL A 116 26.16 2.16 -2.84
CA VAL A 116 24.93 1.39 -2.54
C VAL A 116 25.17 0.39 -1.40
N LYS A 117 26.28 -0.36 -1.44
CA LYS A 117 26.65 -1.29 -0.36
C LYS A 117 26.93 -0.57 0.95
N THR A 118 27.64 0.56 0.90
CA THR A 118 27.92 1.39 2.09
C THR A 118 26.61 1.82 2.74
N LEU A 119 25.67 2.34 1.95
CA LEU A 119 24.35 2.72 2.44
C LEU A 119 23.61 1.54 3.11
N ALA A 120 23.58 0.38 2.47
CA ALA A 120 22.96 -0.82 3.03
C ALA A 120 23.63 -1.27 4.34
N GLN A 121 24.97 -1.18 4.42
CA GLN A 121 25.75 -1.56 5.59
C GLN A 121 25.52 -0.59 6.76
N GLU A 122 25.48 0.71 6.50
CA GLU A 122 25.19 1.74 7.52
C GLU A 122 23.83 1.48 8.19
N VAL A 123 22.79 1.20 7.39
CA VAL A 123 21.45 0.87 7.90
C VAL A 123 21.49 -0.43 8.69
N LEU A 124 22.11 -1.49 8.15
CA LEU A 124 22.16 -2.77 8.84
C LEU A 124 22.83 -2.65 10.23
N ASN A 125 23.91 -1.86 10.31
CA ASN A 125 24.63 -1.55 11.55
C ASN A 125 23.79 -0.73 12.53
N ALA A 126 22.95 0.19 12.03
CA ALA A 126 22.08 1.01 12.87
C ALA A 126 20.98 0.17 13.56
N GLY A 127 20.59 -0.97 12.98
CA GLY A 127 19.53 -1.82 13.52
C GLY A 127 18.13 -1.26 13.27
N PRO A 128 17.06 -2.05 13.53
CA PRO A 128 15.70 -1.54 13.48
C PRO A 128 15.46 -0.47 14.54
N ALA A 129 14.36 0.27 14.41
CA ALA A 129 13.93 1.19 15.46
C ALA A 129 13.56 0.40 16.72
N ILE A 130 13.99 0.92 17.87
CA ILE A 130 13.69 0.36 19.18
C ILE A 130 12.20 0.52 19.44
N TRP A 131 11.55 -0.57 19.84
CA TRP A 131 10.19 -0.50 20.35
C TRP A 131 10.18 0.11 21.75
N ASP A 132 9.30 1.08 21.96
CA ASP A 132 8.98 1.56 23.29
C ASP A 132 8.06 0.56 24.03
N GLN A 133 7.75 0.88 25.28
CA GLN A 133 6.91 0.02 26.11
C GLN A 133 5.49 -0.11 25.59
N GLU A 134 4.95 0.93 24.94
CA GLU A 134 3.61 0.90 24.35
C GLU A 134 3.55 -0.10 23.20
N GLN A 135 4.52 -0.04 22.29
CA GLN A 135 4.64 -0.96 21.17
C GLN A 135 4.90 -2.40 21.65
N ILE A 136 5.77 -2.62 22.66
CA ILE A 136 5.96 -3.95 23.27
C ILE A 136 4.64 -4.48 23.84
N ASN A 137 3.88 -3.65 24.56
CA ASN A 137 2.61 -4.06 25.15
C ASN A 137 1.55 -4.35 24.08
N LYS A 138 1.52 -3.58 22.99
CA LYS A 138 0.64 -3.84 21.84
C LYS A 138 0.91 -5.20 21.22
N GLU A 139 2.17 -5.52 20.91
CA GLU A 139 2.50 -6.82 20.32
C GLU A 139 2.26 -7.97 21.29
N ARG A 140 2.56 -7.80 22.59
CA ARG A 140 2.22 -8.78 23.63
C ARG A 140 0.71 -9.06 23.69
N PHE A 141 -0.11 -8.01 23.58
CA PHE A 141 -1.56 -8.13 23.54
C PHE A 141 -2.02 -8.91 22.32
N LEU A 142 -1.58 -8.52 21.11
CA LEU A 142 -1.96 -9.19 19.87
C LEU A 142 -1.56 -10.68 19.86
N ILE A 143 -0.37 -11.00 20.38
CA ILE A 143 0.08 -12.40 20.52
C ILE A 143 -0.78 -13.17 21.54
N THR A 144 -1.19 -12.50 22.63
CA THR A 144 -2.05 -13.10 23.65
C THR A 144 -3.45 -13.39 23.10
N ASP A 145 -4.01 -12.45 22.33
CA ASP A 145 -5.30 -12.57 21.63
C ASP A 145 -5.33 -13.81 20.74
N VAL A 146 -4.38 -13.90 19.82
CA VAL A 146 -4.27 -15.02 18.89
C VAL A 146 -3.99 -16.35 19.60
N LEU A 147 -3.26 -16.33 20.72
CA LEU A 147 -3.04 -17.54 21.51
C LEU A 147 -4.34 -18.05 22.15
N ASP A 148 -5.21 -17.16 22.63
CA ASP A 148 -6.49 -17.56 23.22
C ASP A 148 -7.42 -18.18 22.15
N ASP A 149 -7.43 -17.64 20.93
CA ASP A 149 -8.13 -18.27 19.78
C ASP A 149 -7.62 -19.69 19.49
N ILE A 150 -6.31 -19.92 19.63
CA ILE A 150 -5.71 -21.25 19.43
C ILE A 150 -6.07 -22.22 20.55
N LYS A 151 -6.19 -21.72 21.79
CA LYS A 151 -6.50 -22.54 22.97
C LYS A 151 -7.99 -22.88 23.07
N TYR A 152 -8.84 -21.96 22.65
CA TYR A 152 -10.29 -22.06 22.76
C TYR A 152 -10.99 -21.81 21.42
N PRO A 153 -10.62 -22.52 20.34
CA PRO A 153 -11.16 -22.27 19.00
C PRO A 153 -12.62 -22.70 18.90
N ALA A 154 -13.43 -22.04 18.07
CA ALA A 154 -14.77 -22.55 17.76
C ALA A 154 -14.72 -23.80 16.87
N GLY A 155 -13.68 -23.90 16.04
CA GLY A 155 -13.46 -24.98 15.09
C GLY A 155 -11.98 -25.25 14.80
N ARG A 156 -11.69 -26.43 14.25
CA ARG A 156 -10.32 -26.83 13.91
C ARG A 156 -9.70 -25.96 12.82
N ASP A 157 -10.52 -25.50 11.89
CA ASP A 157 -10.19 -24.55 10.84
C ASP A 157 -9.75 -23.20 11.40
N GLU A 158 -10.50 -22.61 12.34
CA GLU A 158 -10.12 -21.38 13.04
C GLU A 158 -8.80 -21.57 13.80
N GLN A 159 -8.64 -22.69 14.51
CA GLN A 159 -7.41 -23.00 15.23
C GLN A 159 -6.18 -23.02 14.31
N ILE A 160 -6.31 -23.61 13.13
CA ILE A 160 -5.24 -23.67 12.12
C ILE A 160 -4.94 -22.28 11.55
N ALA A 161 -5.97 -21.48 11.28
CA ALA A 161 -5.81 -20.12 10.79
C ALA A 161 -5.08 -19.23 11.80
N SER A 162 -5.51 -19.25 13.06
CA SER A 162 -4.86 -18.48 14.14
C SER A 162 -3.42 -18.94 14.38
N ALA A 163 -3.15 -20.24 14.30
CA ALA A 163 -1.78 -20.78 14.39
C ALA A 163 -0.87 -20.28 13.26
N ALA A 164 -1.38 -20.16 12.04
CA ALA A 164 -0.62 -19.63 10.91
C ALA A 164 -0.25 -18.15 11.11
N CYS A 165 -1.16 -17.34 11.67
CA CYS A 165 -0.91 -15.94 12.02
C CYS A 165 0.10 -15.81 13.18
N LEU A 166 0.00 -16.66 14.21
CA LEU A 166 0.85 -16.59 15.40
C LEU A 166 2.33 -16.79 15.10
N LEU A 167 2.68 -17.65 14.14
CA LEU A 167 4.08 -17.92 13.77
C LEU A 167 4.82 -16.62 13.42
N GLU A 168 4.20 -15.79 12.59
CA GLU A 168 4.82 -14.56 12.11
C GLU A 168 4.91 -13.52 13.24
N ALA A 169 3.81 -13.30 13.96
CA ALA A 169 3.77 -12.36 15.08
C ALA A 169 4.80 -12.72 16.17
N LEU A 170 4.84 -13.99 16.59
CA LEU A 170 5.73 -14.44 17.66
C LEU A 170 7.21 -14.42 17.23
N GLY A 171 7.49 -14.81 15.99
CA GLY A 171 8.85 -14.76 15.42
C GLY A 171 9.37 -13.34 15.27
N GLN A 172 8.54 -12.43 14.76
CA GLN A 172 8.89 -11.00 14.66
C GLN A 172 9.10 -10.38 16.03
N PHE A 173 8.18 -10.64 16.99
CA PHE A 173 8.32 -10.16 18.36
C PHE A 173 9.67 -10.59 18.96
N TYR A 174 10.03 -11.87 18.87
CA TYR A 174 11.28 -12.39 19.42
C TYR A 174 12.51 -11.57 18.99
N PHE A 175 12.63 -11.22 17.70
CA PHE A 175 13.76 -10.42 17.22
C PHE A 175 13.61 -8.94 17.56
N ARG A 176 12.44 -8.36 17.29
CA ARG A 176 12.21 -6.91 17.40
C ARG A 176 12.23 -6.41 18.85
N SER A 177 11.72 -7.21 19.79
CA SER A 177 11.78 -6.89 21.22
C SER A 177 13.21 -6.87 21.79
N GLN A 178 14.18 -7.40 21.04
CA GLN A 178 15.62 -7.39 21.34
C GLN A 178 16.40 -6.37 20.49
N ASN A 179 15.71 -5.48 19.76
CA ASN A 179 16.32 -4.57 18.78
C ASN A 179 17.18 -5.29 17.73
N LYS A 180 16.68 -6.41 17.21
CA LYS A 180 17.32 -7.16 16.12
C LYS A 180 16.43 -7.12 14.88
N TRP A 181 17.07 -7.06 13.71
CA TRP A 181 16.39 -7.28 12.43
C TRP A 181 15.67 -8.62 12.44
N CYS A 182 14.50 -8.68 11.82
CA CYS A 182 13.68 -9.87 11.71
C CYS A 182 13.49 -10.28 10.25
N ALA A 183 12.67 -11.31 10.05
CA ALA A 183 12.27 -11.80 8.74
C ALA A 183 10.74 -11.98 8.71
N SER A 184 10.21 -12.36 7.55
CA SER A 184 8.80 -12.70 7.36
C SER A 184 8.59 -14.14 6.91
N GLY A 185 7.38 -14.63 7.13
CA GLY A 185 6.92 -15.97 6.72
C GLY A 185 7.96 -17.08 6.98
N LYS A 186 8.24 -17.89 5.94
CA LYS A 186 9.16 -19.05 6.04
C LYS A 186 10.61 -18.68 6.42
N SER A 187 11.02 -17.43 6.19
CA SER A 187 12.39 -16.98 6.49
C SER A 187 12.61 -16.75 7.98
N ILE A 188 11.56 -16.55 8.77
CA ILE A 188 11.63 -16.49 10.24
C ILE A 188 12.31 -17.72 10.82
N ILE A 189 11.92 -18.92 10.37
CA ILE A 189 12.52 -20.18 10.84
C ILE A 189 14.01 -20.27 10.48
N ARG A 190 14.41 -19.76 9.31
CA ARG A 190 15.83 -19.73 8.91
C ARG A 190 16.64 -18.80 9.80
N TYR A 191 16.07 -17.63 10.11
CA TYR A 191 16.67 -16.66 11.03
C TYR A 191 16.77 -17.20 12.45
N LEU A 192 15.73 -17.87 12.95
CA LEU A 192 15.78 -18.54 14.24
C LEU A 192 16.89 -19.60 14.22
N LYS A 193 16.98 -20.45 13.19
CA LYS A 193 18.05 -21.47 13.10
C LYS A 193 19.46 -20.89 13.14
N SER A 194 19.70 -19.72 12.56
CA SER A 194 21.03 -19.10 12.56
C SER A 194 21.38 -18.40 13.88
N HIS A 195 20.39 -17.95 14.66
CA HIS A 195 20.63 -17.19 15.91
C HIS A 195 20.39 -18.02 17.18
N ASN A 196 19.42 -18.93 17.15
CA ASN A 196 18.99 -19.77 18.26
C ASN A 196 18.37 -21.08 17.73
N PRO A 197 19.19 -22.08 17.39
CA PRO A 197 18.73 -23.33 16.78
C PRO A 197 17.79 -24.13 17.69
N ASP A 198 17.96 -24.06 19.01
CA ASP A 198 17.09 -24.74 19.96
C ASP A 198 15.68 -24.13 19.96
N LEU A 199 15.59 -22.79 19.98
CA LEU A 199 14.30 -22.10 19.87
C LEU A 199 13.63 -22.38 18.52
N ALA A 200 14.40 -22.48 17.43
CA ALA A 200 13.85 -22.83 16.12
C ALA A 200 13.23 -24.25 16.11
N LEU A 201 13.87 -25.19 16.81
CA LEU A 201 13.35 -26.55 16.98
C LEU A 201 12.06 -26.55 17.82
N GLU A 202 12.04 -25.83 18.94
CA GLU A 202 10.85 -25.66 19.78
C GLU A 202 9.67 -25.07 19.00
N PHE A 203 9.91 -24.01 18.20
CA PHE A 203 8.91 -23.43 17.28
C PHE A 203 8.31 -24.49 16.35
N THR A 204 9.18 -25.27 15.72
CA THR A 204 8.76 -26.26 14.71
C THR A 204 7.94 -27.37 15.38
N GLN A 205 8.41 -27.93 16.49
CA GLN A 205 7.73 -29.00 17.22
C GLN A 205 6.39 -28.55 17.81
N ALA A 206 6.32 -27.33 18.35
CA ALA A 206 5.08 -26.78 18.90
C ALA A 206 4.01 -26.62 17.82
N LEU A 207 4.38 -26.09 16.65
CA LEU A 207 3.48 -25.95 15.51
C LEU A 207 3.09 -27.30 14.90
N GLU A 208 4.03 -28.23 14.75
CA GLU A 208 3.73 -29.58 14.26
C GLU A 208 2.72 -30.30 15.17
N SER A 209 2.92 -30.26 16.49
CA SER A 209 1.99 -30.83 17.47
C SER A 209 0.59 -30.22 17.33
N LEU A 210 0.52 -28.89 17.18
CA LEU A 210 -0.73 -28.19 16.99
C LEU A 210 -1.38 -28.55 15.65
N PHE A 211 -0.65 -28.57 14.52
CA PHE A 211 -1.20 -28.84 13.20
C PHE A 211 -1.57 -30.30 12.96
N GLN A 212 -0.89 -31.25 13.61
CA GLN A 212 -1.20 -32.67 13.48
C GLN A 212 -2.35 -33.09 14.40
N ALA A 213 -2.29 -32.70 15.67
CA ALA A 213 -3.15 -33.26 16.72
C ALA A 213 -4.09 -32.24 17.38
N GLY A 214 -3.95 -30.95 17.07
CA GLY A 214 -4.77 -29.90 17.70
C GLY A 214 -4.37 -29.59 19.14
N HIS A 215 -3.18 -30.00 19.58
CA HIS A 215 -2.72 -29.80 20.95
C HIS A 215 -1.97 -28.46 21.10
N PRO A 216 -2.53 -27.47 21.83
CA PRO A 216 -1.94 -26.14 21.92
C PRO A 216 -0.86 -26.01 23.00
N ALA A 217 -0.72 -26.99 23.90
CA ALA A 217 0.08 -26.85 25.13
C ALA A 217 1.55 -26.50 24.87
N ALA A 218 2.19 -27.12 23.88
CA ALA A 218 3.57 -26.82 23.52
C ALA A 218 3.74 -25.39 22.98
N LEU A 219 2.76 -24.92 22.19
CA LEU A 219 2.77 -23.57 21.63
C LEU A 219 2.50 -22.52 22.71
N GLU A 220 1.58 -22.79 23.64
CA GLU A 220 1.35 -21.92 24.80
C GLU A 220 2.63 -21.75 25.65
N LEU A 221 3.37 -22.82 25.91
CA LEU A 221 4.64 -22.75 26.65
C LEU A 221 5.69 -21.93 25.90
N LEU A 222 5.77 -22.08 24.57
CA LEU A 222 6.67 -21.31 23.73
C LEU A 222 6.32 -19.80 23.74
N VAL A 223 5.04 -19.46 23.62
CA VAL A 223 4.59 -18.06 23.68
C VAL A 223 4.95 -17.46 25.03
N LYS A 224 4.64 -18.14 26.13
CA LYS A 224 4.99 -17.69 27.49
C LYS A 224 6.50 -17.46 27.62
N LYS A 225 7.32 -18.43 27.21
CA LYS A 225 8.79 -18.32 27.24
C LYS A 225 9.31 -17.06 26.52
N ILE A 226 8.71 -16.68 25.40
CA ILE A 226 9.13 -15.51 24.61
C ILE A 226 8.62 -14.20 25.22
N LEU A 227 7.40 -14.18 25.78
CA LEU A 227 6.81 -12.96 26.34
C LEU A 227 7.20 -12.69 27.80
N ASP A 228 7.57 -13.70 28.58
CA ASP A 228 7.88 -13.59 30.02
C ASP A 228 8.97 -12.54 30.33
N PRO A 229 10.07 -12.41 29.56
CA PRO A 229 11.06 -11.35 29.78
C PRO A 229 10.49 -9.91 29.64
N TYR A 230 9.32 -9.78 29.02
CA TYR A 230 8.63 -8.51 28.76
C TYR A 230 7.35 -8.36 29.57
N GLY A 231 7.14 -9.22 30.58
CA GLY A 231 5.97 -9.20 31.47
C GLY A 231 4.93 -10.29 31.21
N GLY A 232 5.19 -11.22 30.29
CA GLY A 232 4.32 -12.37 30.00
C GLY A 232 3.14 -12.03 29.09
N LEU A 233 2.10 -12.87 29.13
CA LEU A 233 0.82 -12.62 28.44
C LEU A 233 0.22 -11.27 28.88
N PHE A 234 -0.48 -10.58 27.98
CA PHE A 234 -1.03 -9.26 28.26
C PHE A 234 -2.47 -9.11 27.76
N TRP A 235 -3.40 -8.96 28.70
CA TRP A 235 -4.82 -8.75 28.41
C TRP A 235 -5.38 -7.63 29.26
N ASN A 236 -5.27 -7.80 30.58
CA ASN A 236 -5.79 -6.85 31.55
C ASN A 236 -5.01 -5.53 31.48
N GLY A 237 -5.71 -4.45 31.14
CA GLY A 237 -5.16 -3.10 31.07
C GLY A 237 -4.58 -2.72 29.71
N PHE A 238 -4.74 -3.54 28.66
CA PHE A 238 -4.40 -3.09 27.31
C PHE A 238 -5.33 -1.95 26.88
N ARG A 239 -4.73 -0.91 26.30
CA ARG A 239 -5.41 0.23 25.68
C ARG A 239 -4.56 0.70 24.50
N SER A 240 -5.22 1.01 23.39
CA SER A 240 -4.62 1.66 22.23
C SER A 240 -5.57 2.75 21.75
N ASP A 241 -5.07 3.98 21.68
CA ASP A 241 -5.84 5.13 21.21
C ASP A 241 -5.64 5.29 19.70
N ALA A 242 -6.74 5.46 18.94
CA ALA A 242 -6.67 5.80 17.54
C ALA A 242 -6.10 7.23 17.34
N PRO A 243 -5.48 7.54 16.17
CA PRO A 243 -5.04 8.90 15.86
C PRO A 243 -6.19 9.90 16.00
N LYS A 244 -5.92 11.12 16.48
CA LYS A 244 -6.96 12.14 16.71
C LYS A 244 -7.71 12.49 15.41
N GLU A 245 -7.00 12.43 14.29
CA GLU A 245 -7.45 12.71 12.94
C GLU A 245 -8.44 11.66 12.41
N SER A 246 -8.52 10.49 13.05
CA SER A 246 -9.53 9.46 12.73
C SER A 246 -10.96 9.93 12.99
N ARG A 247 -11.14 10.97 13.83
CA ARG A 247 -12.43 11.63 14.02
C ARG A 247 -12.71 12.55 12.84
N ILE A 248 -13.33 12.00 11.81
CA ILE A 248 -13.77 12.78 10.66
C ILE A 248 -15.04 13.58 11.03
N ASN A 249 -15.02 14.88 10.77
CA ASN A 249 -16.20 15.74 10.92
C ASN A 249 -17.08 15.62 9.66
N GLU A 250 -18.39 15.41 9.80
CA GLU A 250 -19.34 15.37 8.67
C GLU A 250 -19.22 16.62 7.79
N ALA A 251 -18.97 17.79 8.39
CA ALA A 251 -18.72 19.05 7.68
C ALA A 251 -17.46 19.05 6.80
N SER A 252 -16.52 18.12 7.02
CA SER A 252 -15.31 17.93 6.19
C SER A 252 -15.50 16.93 5.04
N ILE A 253 -16.53 16.08 5.13
CA ILE A 253 -16.89 15.08 4.11
C ILE A 253 -17.86 15.71 3.11
N LEU A 254 -18.86 16.44 3.62
CA LEU A 254 -19.97 16.95 2.85
C LEU A 254 -19.54 17.81 1.66
N PRO A 255 -18.53 18.70 1.77
CA PRO A 255 -17.99 19.42 0.61
C PRO A 255 -17.42 18.47 -0.45
N LYS A 256 -16.61 17.47 -0.08
CA LYS A 256 -16.05 16.52 -1.05
C LYS A 256 -17.13 15.72 -1.77
N SER A 257 -18.23 15.40 -1.08
CA SER A 257 -19.40 14.75 -1.68
C SER A 257 -20.11 15.64 -2.70
N ILE A 258 -20.31 16.94 -2.41
CA ILE A 258 -20.93 17.87 -3.37
C ILE A 258 -20.03 18.10 -4.59
N GLU A 259 -18.71 18.23 -4.40
CA GLU A 259 -17.78 18.35 -5.54
C GLU A 259 -17.84 17.10 -6.43
N ALA A 260 -17.88 15.90 -5.84
CA ALA A 260 -18.03 14.66 -6.59
C ALA A 260 -19.36 14.62 -7.37
N LEU A 261 -20.47 15.04 -6.76
CA LEU A 261 -21.77 15.13 -7.44
C LEU A 261 -21.75 16.15 -8.59
N GLU A 262 -21.16 17.33 -8.38
CA GLU A 262 -21.01 18.35 -9.43
C GLU A 262 -20.18 17.83 -10.61
N ARG A 263 -19.05 17.17 -10.33
CA ARG A 263 -18.20 16.57 -11.35
C ARG A 263 -18.91 15.43 -12.08
N SER A 264 -19.77 14.67 -11.39
CA SER A 264 -20.53 13.58 -12.01
C SER A 264 -21.50 14.09 -13.10
N ILE A 265 -22.06 15.29 -12.97
CA ILE A 265 -22.92 15.91 -14.00
C ILE A 265 -22.14 16.23 -15.28
N LEU A 266 -20.82 16.39 -15.18
CA LEU A 266 -19.94 16.64 -16.34
C LEU A 266 -19.50 15.34 -17.02
N ASP A 267 -19.73 14.18 -16.40
CA ASP A 267 -19.35 12.88 -16.95
C ASP A 267 -20.24 12.52 -18.15
N SER A 268 -19.61 12.04 -19.23
CA SER A 268 -20.32 11.71 -20.48
C SER A 268 -21.40 10.64 -20.29
N SER A 269 -21.19 9.67 -19.39
CA SER A 269 -22.19 8.61 -19.16
C SER A 269 -23.43 9.14 -18.44
N VAL A 270 -23.24 10.09 -17.52
CA VAL A 270 -24.33 10.76 -16.81
C VAL A 270 -25.08 11.71 -17.74
N ARG A 271 -24.37 12.53 -18.53
CA ARG A 271 -24.99 13.47 -19.48
C ARG A 271 -25.87 12.80 -20.54
N GLN A 272 -25.57 11.54 -20.88
CA GLN A 272 -26.35 10.74 -21.84
C GLN A 272 -27.53 10.01 -21.19
N SER A 273 -27.68 10.07 -19.87
CA SER A 273 -28.71 9.35 -19.13
C SER A 273 -29.69 10.29 -18.43
N THR A 274 -30.89 10.39 -18.99
CA THR A 274 -32.02 11.10 -18.37
C THR A 274 -32.34 10.57 -16.97
N GLU A 275 -32.19 9.26 -16.74
CA GLU A 275 -32.42 8.67 -15.41
C GLU A 275 -31.38 9.15 -14.40
N GLN A 276 -30.10 9.15 -14.76
CA GLN A 276 -29.03 9.56 -13.85
C GLN A 276 -29.07 11.08 -13.56
N LEU A 277 -29.26 11.91 -14.60
CA LEU A 277 -29.49 13.34 -14.41
C LEU A 277 -30.74 13.62 -13.57
N GLY A 278 -31.80 12.83 -13.77
CA GLY A 278 -33.06 12.93 -13.02
C GLY A 278 -32.91 12.66 -11.52
N LYS A 279 -31.90 11.89 -11.10
CA LYS A 279 -31.55 11.65 -9.68
C LYS A 279 -30.77 12.81 -9.08
N LEU A 280 -29.95 13.50 -9.87
CA LEU A 280 -29.06 14.58 -9.42
C LEU A 280 -29.73 15.96 -9.43
N ILE A 281 -30.71 16.18 -10.30
CA ILE A 281 -31.38 17.47 -10.50
C ILE A 281 -32.75 17.46 -9.81
N ALA A 282 -33.03 18.45 -8.97
CA ALA A 282 -34.30 18.56 -8.23
C ALA A 282 -35.47 18.92 -9.16
N ASP A 283 -36.69 18.54 -8.80
CA ASP A 283 -37.87 18.75 -9.64
C ASP A 283 -38.21 20.23 -9.85
N ASP A 284 -37.83 21.09 -8.90
CA ASP A 284 -37.97 22.55 -8.92
C ASP A 284 -36.72 23.27 -9.45
N PHE A 285 -35.79 22.55 -10.11
CA PHE A 285 -34.53 23.09 -10.61
C PHE A 285 -34.70 24.25 -11.59
N LEU A 286 -33.82 25.25 -11.43
CA LEU A 286 -33.72 26.43 -12.27
C LEU A 286 -32.28 26.67 -12.73
N GLU A 287 -32.06 26.81 -14.04
CA GLU A 287 -30.76 27.19 -14.60
C GLU A 287 -30.81 28.52 -15.35
N PHE A 288 -29.77 29.34 -15.16
CA PHE A 288 -29.44 30.48 -16.01
C PHE A 288 -28.17 30.20 -16.81
N ASP A 289 -28.30 30.00 -18.13
CA ASP A 289 -27.12 29.80 -18.95
C ASP A 289 -26.33 31.10 -19.17
N SER A 290 -25.16 30.96 -19.78
CA SER A 290 -24.28 32.09 -20.07
C SER A 290 -24.81 33.10 -21.10
N SER A 291 -25.94 32.80 -21.75
CA SER A 291 -26.66 33.72 -22.65
C SER A 291 -27.83 34.42 -21.95
N GLY A 292 -28.12 34.07 -20.69
CA GLY A 292 -29.26 34.58 -19.93
C GLY A 292 -30.58 33.86 -20.22
N LYS A 293 -30.54 32.71 -20.90
CA LYS A 293 -31.73 31.85 -21.05
C LYS A 293 -31.98 31.08 -19.77
N VAL A 294 -33.26 30.84 -19.52
CA VAL A 294 -33.76 30.12 -18.34
C VAL A 294 -34.17 28.71 -18.74
N TYR A 295 -33.70 27.71 -18.01
CA TYR A 295 -34.05 26.30 -18.21
C TYR A 295 -34.59 25.70 -16.92
N ASN A 296 -35.46 24.71 -17.07
CA ASN A 296 -35.94 23.88 -15.96
C ASN A 296 -35.38 22.45 -16.06
N LYS A 297 -35.70 21.58 -15.09
CA LYS A 297 -35.27 20.18 -15.10
C LYS A 297 -35.53 19.45 -16.43
N GLN A 298 -36.72 19.59 -17.01
CA GLN A 298 -37.10 18.87 -18.23
C GLN A 298 -36.26 19.30 -19.44
N ASP A 299 -35.70 20.51 -19.41
CA ASP A 299 -34.78 20.97 -20.43
C ASP A 299 -33.36 20.42 -20.24
N CYS A 300 -32.91 20.29 -18.98
CA CYS A 300 -31.54 19.90 -18.66
C CYS A 300 -31.29 18.39 -18.57
N ILE A 301 -32.34 17.56 -18.37
CA ILE A 301 -32.21 16.09 -18.31
C ILE A 301 -32.25 15.40 -19.69
N LYS A 302 -32.34 16.18 -20.78
CA LYS A 302 -32.32 15.67 -22.15
C LYS A 302 -30.90 15.12 -22.43
N PRO A 303 -30.76 13.90 -22.97
CA PRO A 303 -29.45 13.32 -23.24
C PRO A 303 -28.62 14.21 -24.16
N ASP A 304 -27.38 14.49 -23.74
CA ASP A 304 -26.40 15.17 -24.56
C ASP A 304 -25.39 14.16 -25.14
N GLU A 305 -25.54 13.83 -26.42
CA GLU A 305 -24.66 12.91 -27.13
C GLU A 305 -23.33 13.56 -27.57
N THR A 306 -23.16 14.86 -27.34
CA THR A 306 -21.93 15.56 -27.75
C THR A 306 -20.77 15.22 -26.82
N SER A 307 -19.64 14.83 -27.41
CA SER A 307 -18.40 14.60 -26.67
C SER A 307 -17.76 15.94 -26.32
N ARG A 308 -17.88 16.35 -25.05
CA ARG A 308 -17.30 17.58 -24.52
C ARG A 308 -16.23 17.25 -23.49
N LYS A 309 -15.14 18.03 -23.48
CA LYS A 309 -14.10 17.91 -22.45
C LYS A 309 -14.17 19.13 -21.54
N PHE A 310 -14.41 18.89 -20.27
CA PHE A 310 -14.47 19.92 -19.25
C PHE A 310 -13.21 19.88 -18.39
N VAL A 311 -12.59 21.04 -18.21
CA VAL A 311 -11.55 21.26 -17.19
C VAL A 311 -12.16 22.10 -16.08
N VAL A 312 -12.18 21.55 -14.86
CA VAL A 312 -12.71 22.23 -13.68
C VAL A 312 -11.56 22.73 -12.81
N SER A 313 -11.55 24.02 -12.51
CA SER A 313 -10.60 24.66 -11.59
C SER A 313 -11.31 25.49 -10.52
N ASP A 314 -10.55 25.93 -9.51
CA ASP A 314 -11.00 26.88 -8.48
C ASP A 314 -12.27 26.47 -7.74
N PHE A 315 -12.44 25.16 -7.53
CA PHE A 315 -13.63 24.60 -6.91
C PHE A 315 -13.70 24.99 -5.42
N LYS A 316 -14.81 25.61 -5.03
CA LYS A 316 -15.07 26.05 -3.67
C LYS A 316 -16.50 25.68 -3.29
N ILE A 317 -16.68 25.29 -2.03
CA ILE A 317 -18.00 25.02 -1.47
C ILE A 317 -18.19 25.90 -0.24
N LYS A 318 -19.38 26.45 -0.12
CA LYS A 318 -19.83 27.23 1.02
C LYS A 318 -21.14 26.67 1.53
N GLU A 319 -21.18 26.32 2.81
CA GLU A 319 -22.43 25.98 3.48
C GLU A 319 -23.31 27.22 3.62
N LEU A 320 -24.53 27.15 3.09
CA LEU A 320 -25.56 28.19 3.27
C LEU A 320 -26.47 27.85 4.46
N SER A 321 -26.74 26.56 4.66
CA SER A 321 -27.39 25.99 5.86
C SER A 321 -27.07 24.49 5.95
N LYS A 322 -27.49 23.83 7.04
CA LYS A 322 -27.28 22.39 7.27
C LYS A 322 -27.66 21.50 6.07
N ASP A 323 -28.67 21.90 5.30
CA ASP A 323 -29.23 21.15 4.19
C ASP A 323 -29.06 21.85 2.83
N VAL A 324 -28.23 22.91 2.76
CA VAL A 324 -28.04 23.71 1.54
C VAL A 324 -26.57 24.11 1.35
N MET A 325 -26.00 23.74 0.21
CA MET A 325 -24.61 24.00 -0.16
C MET A 325 -24.53 24.81 -1.45
N LEU A 326 -23.66 25.83 -1.46
CA LEU A 326 -23.27 26.56 -2.67
C LEU A 326 -21.93 26.03 -3.16
N ALA A 327 -21.88 25.52 -4.38
CA ALA A 327 -20.63 25.25 -5.07
C ALA A 327 -20.34 26.37 -6.09
N THR A 328 -19.10 26.82 -6.15
CA THR A 328 -18.62 27.78 -7.13
C THR A 328 -17.30 27.30 -7.71
N TYR A 329 -17.14 27.37 -9.02
CA TYR A 329 -15.96 26.84 -9.70
C TYR A 329 -15.83 27.47 -11.09
N LYS A 330 -14.71 27.20 -11.77
CA LYS A 330 -14.48 27.60 -13.15
C LYS A 330 -14.48 26.36 -14.04
N ILE A 331 -15.19 26.43 -15.17
CA ILE A 331 -15.10 25.43 -16.24
C ILE A 331 -14.48 26.07 -17.47
N THR A 332 -13.55 25.34 -18.09
CA THR A 332 -13.10 25.58 -19.46
C THR A 332 -13.56 24.43 -20.36
N GLU A 333 -14.27 24.76 -21.44
CA GLU A 333 -14.78 23.84 -22.46
C GLU A 333 -14.40 24.41 -23.83
N ASP A 334 -13.64 23.67 -24.63
CA ASP A 334 -13.22 24.07 -25.99
C ASP A 334 -12.66 25.51 -26.10
N GLY A 335 -11.89 25.93 -25.09
CA GLY A 335 -11.29 27.27 -25.02
C GLY A 335 -12.22 28.38 -24.53
N ILE A 336 -13.46 28.07 -24.18
CA ILE A 336 -14.42 29.02 -23.57
C ILE A 336 -14.45 28.78 -22.06
N ALA A 337 -14.14 29.81 -21.28
CA ALA A 337 -14.20 29.76 -19.82
C ALA A 337 -15.53 30.33 -19.30
N SER A 338 -16.01 29.73 -18.21
CA SER A 338 -17.18 30.21 -17.47
C SER A 338 -17.02 30.00 -15.97
N LEU A 339 -17.44 30.99 -15.20
CA LEU A 339 -17.67 30.85 -13.76
C LEU A 339 -19.02 30.17 -13.57
N ARG A 340 -19.04 29.12 -12.75
CA ARG A 340 -20.22 28.34 -12.44
C ARG A 340 -20.57 28.51 -10.97
N SER A 341 -21.86 28.58 -10.70
CA SER A 341 -22.41 28.50 -9.35
C SER A 341 -23.60 27.57 -9.34
N SER A 342 -23.61 26.61 -8.42
CA SER A 342 -24.71 25.69 -8.22
C SER A 342 -25.13 25.64 -6.76
N ILE A 343 -26.43 25.46 -6.51
CA ILE A 343 -26.95 25.24 -5.17
C ILE A 343 -27.48 23.82 -5.10
N TRP A 344 -26.98 23.08 -4.13
CA TRP A 344 -27.41 21.73 -3.79
C TRP A 344 -28.22 21.76 -2.50
N GLN A 345 -29.34 21.06 -2.51
CA GLN A 345 -30.21 20.90 -1.35
C GLN A 345 -30.35 19.42 -1.00
N ARG A 346 -30.38 19.13 0.30
CA ARG A 346 -30.57 17.78 0.81
C ARG A 346 -32.06 17.42 0.91
N TYR A 347 -32.40 16.25 0.38
CA TYR A 347 -33.72 15.62 0.41
C TYR A 347 -33.58 14.22 1.02
N GLY A 348 -33.79 14.11 2.34
CA GLY A 348 -33.46 12.88 3.07
C GLY A 348 -31.96 12.63 3.06
N ASP A 349 -31.54 11.50 2.48
CA ASP A 349 -30.13 11.14 2.34
C ASP A 349 -29.53 11.54 0.97
N GLU A 350 -30.34 12.10 0.07
CA GLU A 350 -29.91 12.49 -1.28
C GLU A 350 -29.63 14.00 -1.36
N TRP A 351 -28.62 14.39 -2.12
CA TRP A 351 -28.40 15.78 -2.51
C TRP A 351 -28.84 15.99 -3.95
N LYS A 352 -29.63 17.04 -4.20
CA LYS A 352 -30.09 17.41 -5.54
C LYS A 352 -29.77 18.87 -5.83
N MET A 353 -29.32 19.13 -7.05
CA MET A 353 -29.09 20.48 -7.53
C MET A 353 -30.44 21.16 -7.75
N ILE A 354 -30.67 22.30 -7.09
CA ILE A 354 -31.88 23.11 -7.21
C ILE A 354 -31.65 24.37 -8.06
N PHE A 355 -30.40 24.77 -8.24
CA PHE A 355 -30.05 25.95 -9.02
C PHE A 355 -28.70 25.79 -9.70
N HIS A 356 -28.57 26.29 -10.93
CA HIS A 356 -27.29 26.43 -11.62
C HIS A 356 -27.21 27.75 -12.39
N GLN A 357 -26.02 28.32 -12.47
CA GLN A 357 -25.74 29.43 -13.34
C GLN A 357 -24.34 29.32 -13.93
N GLY A 358 -24.21 29.68 -15.21
CA GLY A 358 -22.93 29.90 -15.86
C GLY A 358 -22.77 31.33 -16.35
N THR A 359 -21.65 31.97 -16.02
CA THR A 359 -21.29 33.32 -16.52
C THR A 359 -19.98 33.23 -17.28
N LYS A 360 -19.95 33.68 -18.55
CA LYS A 360 -18.71 33.69 -19.35
C LYS A 360 -17.64 34.54 -18.66
N CYS A 361 -16.40 34.07 -18.70
CA CYS A 361 -15.24 34.81 -18.23
C CYS A 361 -14.05 34.60 -19.19
N GLU A 362 -13.01 35.40 -19.01
CA GLU A 362 -11.78 35.26 -19.81
C GLU A 362 -10.99 34.01 -19.38
N VAL A 363 -10.31 33.41 -20.36
CA VAL A 363 -9.30 32.38 -20.08
C VAL A 363 -8.06 33.12 -19.59
N GLU A 364 -7.70 32.94 -18.32
CA GLU A 364 -6.43 33.45 -17.81
C GLU A 364 -5.32 32.62 -18.46
N ASN A 365 -4.67 33.18 -19.48
CA ASN A 365 -3.37 32.70 -19.90
C ASN A 365 -2.42 33.05 -18.76
N GLY A 366 -1.93 32.04 -18.04
CA GLY A 366 -0.85 32.25 -17.08
C GLY A 366 0.31 32.90 -17.81
N HIS A 367 0.49 34.21 -17.62
CA HIS A 367 1.74 34.86 -17.89
C HIS A 367 2.71 34.38 -16.81
N GLU A 368 3.52 33.38 -17.16
CA GLU A 368 4.81 33.20 -16.52
C GLU A 368 5.66 34.43 -16.89
N GLU A 369 5.73 35.40 -15.97
CA GLU A 369 6.84 36.37 -15.90
C GLU A 369 7.90 35.88 -14.93
#